data_AF-A0A258YG95-F1
#
_entry.id   AF-A0A258YG95-F1
#
_cell.length_a   1.000
_cell.length_b   1.000
_cell.length_c   1.000
_cell.angle_alpha   90.00
_cell.angle_beta   90.00
_cell.angle_gamma   90.00
#
_symmetry.space_group_name_H-M   'P 1'
#
loop_
_entity.id
_entity.type
_entity.pdbx_description
1 polymer ?
#
loop_
_entity_poly.entity_id
_entity_poly.type
_entity_poly.pdbx_seq_one_letter_code
_entity_poly.pdbx_strand_id
1 'polypeptide(L)'
;MSFLFLAACTGRKTGSSKAYIKPHVEAGNVETNNAYVPPSASDKANYIIYNRELQMKMQAFNIDYKKVQVYLDQKITLTRGIDSTKAEVASGVLRYVNNSVVEEITINAYTPGVIESIDPDGINIKFDNSGSLRFVPASGPDAEDSYVIAGSDWNEGVCMVPYAKKIYKAQCVKCNSMAGVHPVIRQSDIDKKNKVSKVLPGIKIN
;
A
#
# COMPACT_ATOMS: atom_id res chain seq x y z
N MET A 1 -9.75 23.51 -87.78
CA MET A 1 -10.51 22.24 -87.73
C MET A 1 -10.66 21.84 -86.28
N SER A 2 -11.87 22.02 -85.75
CA SER A 2 -12.33 21.42 -84.49
C SER A 2 -12.24 19.90 -84.57
N PHE A 3 -11.97 19.23 -83.46
CA PHE A 3 -12.79 18.11 -82.99
C PHE A 3 -12.54 17.87 -81.50
N LEU A 4 -13.57 18.15 -80.71
CA LEU A 4 -13.82 17.62 -79.38
C LEU A 4 -14.48 16.24 -79.55
N PHE A 5 -14.05 15.25 -78.77
CA PHE A 5 -14.88 14.10 -78.41
C PHE A 5 -14.54 13.60 -77.00
N LEU A 6 -15.57 13.51 -76.16
CA LEU A 6 -15.62 12.83 -74.87
C LEU A 6 -15.94 11.34 -75.08
N ALA A 7 -15.37 10.46 -74.25
CA ALA A 7 -16.00 9.23 -73.78
C ALA A 7 -15.31 8.71 -72.52
N ALA A 8 -16.09 8.08 -71.65
CA ALA A 8 -15.80 7.83 -70.24
C ALA A 8 -15.65 6.34 -69.89
N CYS A 9 -15.13 6.12 -68.67
CA CYS A 9 -15.40 5.03 -67.72
C CYS A 9 -14.57 3.72 -67.68
N THR A 10 -14.00 3.52 -66.49
CA THR A 10 -13.75 2.29 -65.69
C THR A 10 -12.41 1.54 -65.81
N GLY A 11 -11.75 1.40 -64.66
CA GLY A 11 -10.55 0.59 -64.46
C GLY A 11 -9.92 0.80 -63.08
N ARG A 12 -10.46 0.11 -62.07
CA ARG A 12 -10.14 0.20 -60.64
C ARG A 12 -9.10 -0.88 -60.26
N LYS A 13 -7.94 -0.51 -59.69
CA LYS A 13 -7.07 -1.38 -58.85
C LYS A 13 -6.24 -0.50 -57.89
N THR A 14 -6.68 -0.33 -56.65
CA THR A 14 -6.17 -1.02 -55.44
C THR A 14 -4.67 -0.83 -55.19
N GLY A 15 -4.32 0.29 -54.56
CA GLY A 15 -3.05 0.49 -53.85
C GLY A 15 -3.33 0.56 -52.36
N SER A 16 -2.88 -0.46 -51.63
CA SER A 16 -3.09 -0.67 -50.20
C SER A 16 -2.51 0.47 -49.36
N SER A 17 -3.37 1.35 -48.83
CA SER A 17 -3.02 2.18 -47.69
C SER A 17 -2.89 1.26 -46.49
N LYS A 18 -1.67 1.06 -45.99
CA LYS A 18 -1.42 0.43 -44.68
C LYS A 18 -2.22 1.20 -43.63
N ALA A 19 -3.36 0.65 -43.24
CA ALA A 19 -4.17 1.13 -42.14
C ALA A 19 -3.31 1.01 -40.88
N TYR A 20 -3.02 2.14 -40.26
CA TYR A 20 -2.48 2.17 -38.91
C TYR A 20 -3.58 1.61 -38.01
N ILE A 21 -3.43 0.36 -37.56
CA ILE A 21 -4.31 -0.23 -36.56
C ILE A 21 -4.05 0.57 -35.28
N LYS A 22 -4.95 1.49 -34.94
CA LYS A 22 -5.02 2.06 -33.60
C LYS A 22 -5.23 0.89 -32.64
N PRO A 23 -4.45 0.73 -31.56
CA PRO A 23 -4.81 -0.23 -30.53
C PRO A 23 -6.13 0.24 -29.92
N HIS A 24 -7.22 -0.44 -30.26
CA HIS A 24 -8.48 -0.36 -29.55
C HIS A 24 -8.26 -1.05 -28.21
N VAL A 25 -7.82 -0.31 -27.21
CA VAL A 25 -7.99 -0.75 -25.82
C VAL A 25 -9.46 -0.58 -25.52
N GLU A 26 -10.20 -1.67 -25.68
CA GLU A 26 -11.55 -1.78 -25.17
C GLU A 26 -11.42 -1.63 -23.65
N ALA A 27 -11.94 -0.52 -23.12
CA ALA A 27 -12.06 -0.31 -21.69
C ALA A 27 -13.08 -1.32 -21.16
N GLY A 28 -12.63 -2.56 -20.96
CA GLY A 28 -13.35 -3.53 -20.16
C GLY A 28 -13.47 -2.97 -18.75
N ASN A 29 -14.70 -2.76 -18.31
CA ASN A 29 -15.03 -2.36 -16.95
C ASN A 29 -14.38 -3.34 -15.96
N VAL A 30 -13.26 -2.95 -15.37
CA VAL A 30 -12.79 -3.56 -14.13
C VAL A 30 -13.77 -3.09 -13.07
N GLU A 31 -14.56 -4.02 -12.53
CA GLU A 31 -15.48 -3.77 -11.42
C GLU A 31 -14.72 -3.10 -10.27
N THR A 32 -14.88 -1.79 -10.12
CA THR A 32 -14.32 -0.98 -9.04
C THR A 32 -15.15 -1.17 -7.77
N ASN A 33 -15.21 -2.40 -7.25
CA ASN A 33 -15.89 -2.68 -5.99
C ASN A 33 -14.85 -2.94 -4.91
N ASN A 34 -14.12 -1.87 -4.56
CA ASN A 34 -13.58 -1.53 -3.24
C ASN A 34 -12.55 -0.38 -3.40
N ALA A 35 -13.02 0.79 -3.87
CA ALA A 35 -12.22 1.99 -3.78
C ALA A 35 -12.08 2.36 -2.29
N TYR A 36 -10.87 2.18 -1.75
CA TYR A 36 -10.56 2.57 -0.39
C TYR A 36 -10.76 4.08 -0.21
N VAL A 37 -11.73 4.47 0.63
CA VAL A 37 -11.99 5.87 1.00
C VAL A 37 -11.16 6.21 2.23
N PRO A 38 -10.22 7.18 2.16
CA PRO A 38 -9.44 7.57 3.32
C PRO A 38 -10.35 8.16 4.42
N PRO A 39 -10.08 7.86 5.71
CA PRO A 39 -10.90 8.32 6.83
C PRO A 39 -10.94 9.85 6.92
N SER A 40 -12.09 10.36 7.38
CA SER A 40 -12.27 11.79 7.64
C SER A 40 -11.33 12.28 8.75
N ALA A 41 -11.07 13.58 8.85
CA ALA A 41 -10.17 14.12 9.87
C ALA A 41 -10.62 13.80 11.30
N SER A 42 -11.92 13.73 11.57
CA SER A 42 -12.49 13.30 12.86
C SER A 42 -12.27 11.82 13.14
N ASP A 43 -12.17 10.97 12.12
CA ASP A 43 -11.90 9.54 12.30
C ASP A 43 -10.44 9.28 12.65
N LYS A 44 -9.51 10.15 12.23
CA LYS A 44 -8.08 10.04 12.55
C LYS A 44 -7.79 10.13 14.04
N ALA A 45 -8.58 10.90 14.79
CA ALA A 45 -8.46 11.03 16.24
C ALA A 45 -8.73 9.72 17.00
N ASN A 46 -9.36 8.74 16.35
CA ASN A 46 -9.66 7.43 16.94
C ASN A 46 -8.53 6.41 16.74
N TYR A 47 -7.43 6.80 16.09
CA TYR A 47 -6.28 5.94 15.87
C TYR A 47 -5.17 6.26 16.87
N ILE A 48 -4.61 5.21 17.45
CA ILE A 48 -3.42 5.28 18.31
C ILE A 48 -2.26 4.57 17.62
N ILE A 49 -1.05 5.06 17.88
CA ILE A 49 0.17 4.43 17.38
C ILE A 49 0.27 3.02 17.97
N TYR A 50 0.44 2.04 17.09
CA TYR A 50 0.84 0.70 17.50
C TYR A 50 2.34 0.73 17.75
N ASN A 51 2.70 0.83 19.02
CA ASN A 51 4.08 0.92 19.50
C ASN A 51 4.42 -0.30 20.39
N ARG A 52 5.67 -0.43 20.83
CA ARG A 52 6.11 -1.58 21.64
C ARG A 52 5.34 -1.67 22.96
N GLU A 53 5.07 -0.54 23.60
CA GLU A 53 4.31 -0.47 24.84
C GLU A 53 2.90 -1.04 24.68
N LEU A 54 2.18 -0.63 23.64
CA LEU A 54 0.84 -1.12 23.33
C LEU A 54 0.85 -2.61 23.02
N GLN A 55 1.84 -3.10 22.27
CA GLN A 55 2.02 -4.52 22.03
C GLN A 55 2.18 -5.30 23.34
N MET A 56 3.04 -4.83 24.26
CA MET A 56 3.22 -5.47 25.57
C MET A 56 1.93 -5.46 26.40
N LYS A 57 1.19 -4.33 26.40
CA LYS A 57 -0.12 -4.24 27.06
C LYS A 57 -1.09 -5.26 26.48
N MET A 58 -1.20 -5.34 25.15
CA MET A 58 -2.07 -6.33 24.49
C MET A 58 -1.71 -7.76 24.89
N GLN A 59 -0.43 -8.10 24.95
CA GLN A 59 0.03 -9.41 25.42
C GLN A 59 -0.36 -9.66 26.89
N ALA A 60 -0.14 -8.70 27.78
CA ALA A 60 -0.48 -8.80 29.19
C ALA A 60 -1.99 -8.99 29.43
N PHE A 61 -2.84 -8.41 28.58
CA PHE A 61 -4.30 -8.54 28.63
C PHE A 61 -4.86 -9.69 27.76
N ASN A 62 -4.01 -10.57 27.22
CA ASN A 62 -4.41 -11.67 26.31
C ASN A 62 -5.22 -11.20 25.09
N ILE A 63 -4.94 -9.98 24.61
CA ILE A 63 -5.53 -9.46 23.38
C ILE A 63 -4.79 -10.06 22.19
N ASP A 64 -5.46 -10.94 21.46
CA ASP A 64 -4.95 -11.52 20.22
C ASP A 64 -4.74 -10.44 19.14
N TYR A 65 -3.48 -10.19 18.78
CA TYR A 65 -3.06 -9.22 17.77
C TYR A 65 -3.57 -9.58 16.37
N LYS A 66 -3.79 -10.86 16.06
CA LYS A 66 -4.31 -11.30 14.75
C LYS A 66 -5.76 -10.88 14.53
N LYS A 67 -6.45 -10.51 15.60
CA LYS A 67 -7.84 -10.02 15.60
C LYS A 67 -7.92 -8.50 15.69
N VAL A 68 -6.81 -7.78 15.56
CA VAL A 68 -6.76 -6.33 15.55
C VAL A 68 -6.32 -5.87 14.17
N GLN A 69 -7.14 -5.01 13.56
CA GLN A 69 -6.79 -4.41 12.29
C GLN A 69 -5.73 -3.33 12.52
N VAL A 70 -4.62 -3.42 11.78
CA VAL A 70 -3.57 -2.41 11.76
C VAL A 70 -3.64 -1.62 10.45
N TYR A 71 -3.08 -0.42 10.47
CA TYR A 71 -3.14 0.57 9.42
C TYR A 71 -1.82 1.32 9.37
N LEU A 72 -1.54 2.04 8.28
CA LEU A 72 -0.49 3.05 8.25
C LEU A 72 -1.11 4.44 8.31
N ASP A 73 -0.56 5.35 9.10
CA ASP A 73 -1.03 6.74 9.19
C ASP A 73 -0.73 7.56 7.92
N GLN A 74 0.31 7.18 7.18
CA GLN A 74 0.72 7.81 5.93
C GLN A 74 0.45 6.94 4.69
N LYS A 75 0.29 7.61 3.55
CA LYS A 75 0.30 6.97 2.23
C LYS A 75 1.74 6.71 1.82
N ILE A 76 2.02 5.49 1.38
CA ILE A 76 3.34 5.10 0.87
C ILE A 76 3.23 4.53 -0.56
N THR A 77 4.32 4.66 -1.30
CA THR A 77 4.48 4.08 -2.64
C THR A 77 5.73 3.21 -2.66
N LEU A 78 5.61 2.01 -3.22
CA LEU A 78 6.72 1.09 -3.48
C LEU A 78 6.97 1.09 -4.98
N THR A 79 8.20 1.44 -5.40
CA THR A 79 8.55 1.56 -6.82
C THR A 79 9.76 0.70 -7.16
N ARG A 80 9.75 0.05 -8.32
CA ARG A 80 10.87 -0.74 -8.82
C ARG A 80 10.99 -0.59 -10.34
N GLY A 81 12.20 -0.38 -10.84
CA GLY A 81 12.49 -0.42 -12.28
C GLY A 81 12.43 -1.85 -12.81
N ILE A 82 11.87 -2.01 -14.01
CA ILE A 82 11.79 -3.28 -14.74
C ILE A 82 12.45 -3.08 -16.11
N ASP A 83 13.29 -4.04 -16.50
CA ASP A 83 13.71 -4.20 -17.89
C ASP A 83 12.47 -4.38 -18.78
N SER A 84 12.35 -3.62 -19.86
CA SER A 84 11.19 -3.64 -20.75
C SER A 84 10.87 -5.03 -21.35
N THR A 85 11.84 -5.95 -21.35
CA THR A 85 11.72 -7.33 -21.84
C THR A 85 11.19 -8.34 -20.81
N LYS A 86 11.06 -7.96 -19.53
CA LYS A 86 10.63 -8.85 -18.42
C LYS A 86 9.36 -8.36 -17.72
N ALA A 87 8.58 -7.52 -18.41
CA ALA A 87 7.39 -6.90 -17.84
C ALA A 87 6.23 -7.90 -17.74
N GLU A 88 6.10 -8.57 -16.60
CA GLU A 88 4.89 -9.29 -16.18
C GLU A 88 4.29 -8.60 -14.95
N VAL A 89 2.97 -8.33 -14.98
CA VAL A 89 2.27 -7.63 -13.89
C VAL A 89 1.87 -8.64 -12.82
N ALA A 90 2.63 -8.69 -11.71
CA ALA A 90 2.36 -9.64 -10.63
C ALA A 90 1.62 -9.02 -9.43
N SER A 91 1.68 -7.70 -9.19
CA SER A 91 1.15 -7.12 -7.93
C SER A 91 0.86 -5.60 -7.95
N GLY A 92 0.81 -4.93 -9.10
CA GLY A 92 0.73 -3.47 -9.12
C GLY A 92 0.45 -2.87 -10.51
N VAL A 93 0.70 -1.58 -10.66
CA VAL A 93 0.50 -0.88 -11.93
C VAL A 93 1.86 -0.63 -12.59
N LEU A 94 1.99 -1.01 -13.87
CA LEU A 94 3.15 -0.66 -14.69
C LEU A 94 3.02 0.76 -15.24
N ARG A 95 4.06 1.57 -15.09
CA ARG A 95 4.16 2.91 -15.66
C ARG A 95 5.38 3.02 -16.56
N TYR A 96 5.24 3.73 -17.67
CA TYR A 96 6.37 4.10 -18.52
C TYR A 96 6.86 5.49 -18.10
N VAL A 97 8.11 5.58 -17.63
CA VAL A 97 8.76 6.85 -17.24
C VAL A 97 10.10 6.92 -17.94
N ASN A 98 10.33 7.93 -18.79
CA ASN A 98 11.60 8.17 -19.48
C ASN A 98 12.21 6.90 -20.12
N ASN A 99 11.44 6.22 -20.97
CA ASN A 99 11.82 4.95 -21.65
C ASN A 99 12.06 3.73 -20.74
N SER A 100 11.78 3.84 -19.44
CA SER A 100 11.90 2.75 -18.47
C SER A 100 10.53 2.31 -17.96
N VAL A 101 10.33 1.00 -17.77
CA VAL A 101 9.12 0.45 -17.15
C VAL A 101 9.31 0.46 -15.63
N VAL A 102 8.33 0.95 -14.89
CA VAL A 102 8.33 1.00 -13.43
C VAL A 102 7.10 0.28 -12.92
N GLU A 103 7.30 -0.69 -12.03
CA GLU A 103 6.22 -1.26 -11.22
C GLU A 103 6.01 -0.37 -10.00
N GLU A 104 4.76 0.05 -9.78
CA GLU A 104 4.37 0.82 -8.61
C GLU A 104 3.23 0.12 -7.85
N ILE A 105 3.43 -0.02 -6.54
CA ILE A 105 2.41 -0.43 -5.57
C ILE A 105 2.12 0.77 -4.68
N THR A 106 0.85 1.12 -4.50
CA THR A 106 0.42 2.18 -3.60
C THR A 106 -0.32 1.58 -2.42
N ILE A 107 0.13 1.88 -1.21
CA ILE A 107 -0.61 1.60 0.02
C ILE A 107 -1.14 2.95 0.52
N ASN A 108 -2.45 3.14 0.42
CA ASN A 108 -3.07 4.39 0.87
C ASN A 108 -2.99 4.50 2.40
N ALA A 109 -2.98 5.74 2.89
CA ALA A 109 -3.10 5.98 4.32
C ALA A 109 -4.37 5.30 4.83
N TYR A 110 -4.23 4.57 5.93
CA TYR A 110 -5.26 3.77 6.59
C TYR A 110 -5.85 2.63 5.75
N THR A 111 -5.12 2.12 4.75
CA THR A 111 -5.43 0.81 4.15
C THR A 111 -5.38 -0.28 5.23
N PRO A 112 -6.45 -1.10 5.38
CA PRO A 112 -6.47 -2.17 6.37
C PRO A 112 -5.38 -3.22 6.11
N GLY A 113 -4.55 -3.49 7.11
CA GLY A 113 -3.58 -4.57 7.14
C GLY A 113 -3.66 -5.41 8.41
N VAL A 114 -2.99 -6.55 8.44
CA VAL A 114 -2.94 -7.46 9.59
C VAL A 114 -1.49 -7.69 10.01
N ILE A 115 -1.25 -7.81 11.31
CA ILE A 115 0.04 -8.27 11.81
C ILE A 115 0.12 -9.77 11.54
N GLU A 116 0.97 -10.16 10.60
CA GLU A 116 1.19 -11.55 10.19
C GLU A 116 2.00 -12.30 11.25
N SER A 117 3.06 -11.67 11.75
CA SER A 117 3.89 -12.19 12.83
C SER A 117 4.49 -11.07 13.67
N ILE A 118 4.82 -11.44 14.92
CA ILE A 118 5.59 -10.65 15.86
C ILE A 118 6.88 -11.43 16.14
N ASP A 119 8.01 -10.82 15.84
CA ASP A 119 9.35 -11.35 16.06
C ASP A 119 10.05 -10.56 17.17
N PRO A 120 11.16 -11.07 17.76
CA PRO A 120 11.83 -10.40 18.89
C PRO A 120 12.25 -8.96 18.60
N ASP A 121 12.57 -8.67 17.35
CA ASP A 121 13.11 -7.41 16.84
C ASP A 121 12.11 -6.59 16.02
N GLY A 122 10.86 -7.06 15.83
CA GLY A 122 9.92 -6.34 14.99
C GLY A 122 8.59 -7.04 14.73
N ILE A 123 7.80 -6.44 13.86
CA ILE A 123 6.51 -6.94 13.39
C ILE A 123 6.47 -6.98 11.87
N ASN A 124 5.71 -7.92 11.31
CA ASN A 124 5.46 -7.99 9.87
C ASN A 124 3.98 -7.69 9.62
N ILE A 125 3.70 -6.68 8.79
CA ILE A 125 2.35 -6.23 8.48
C ILE A 125 2.03 -6.54 7.03
N LYS A 126 0.94 -7.26 6.82
CA LYS A 126 0.43 -7.69 5.52
C LYS A 126 -0.76 -6.83 5.10
N PHE A 127 -0.72 -6.29 3.88
CA PHE A 127 -1.81 -5.46 3.31
C PHE A 127 -2.55 -6.14 2.15
N ASP A 128 -1.95 -7.16 1.53
CA ASP A 128 -2.52 -7.99 0.47
C ASP A 128 -1.96 -9.42 0.59
N ASN A 129 -2.28 -10.32 -0.35
CA ASN A 129 -1.76 -11.69 -0.33
C ASN A 129 -0.35 -11.87 -0.92
N SER A 130 0.27 -10.79 -1.39
CA SER A 130 1.55 -10.81 -2.09
C SER A 130 2.74 -10.73 -1.14
N GLY A 131 2.63 -10.03 -0.01
CA GLY A 131 3.69 -10.02 1.00
C GLY A 131 3.43 -9.11 2.20
N SER A 132 4.46 -8.99 3.04
CA SER A 132 4.43 -8.22 4.29
C SER A 132 5.56 -7.18 4.31
N LEU A 133 5.30 -6.05 4.95
CA LEU A 133 6.31 -5.04 5.28
C LEU A 133 6.78 -5.24 6.72
N ARG A 134 8.10 -5.20 6.91
CA ARG A 134 8.77 -5.33 8.21
C ARG A 134 8.84 -3.97 8.89
N PHE A 135 8.50 -3.91 10.17
CA PHE A 135 8.71 -2.75 11.03
C PHE A 135 9.46 -3.16 12.29
N VAL A 136 10.43 -2.36 12.72
CA VAL A 136 11.30 -2.61 13.88
C VAL A 136 11.19 -1.44 14.86
N PRO A 137 11.37 -1.64 16.17
CA PRO A 137 11.39 -0.53 17.12
C PRO A 137 12.42 0.51 16.70
N ALA A 138 12.04 1.79 16.74
CA ALA A 138 13.00 2.87 16.55
C ALA A 138 14.19 2.69 17.52
N SER A 139 15.40 2.95 17.05
CA SER A 139 16.62 2.86 17.85
C SER A 139 17.27 4.24 17.93
N GLY A 140 17.59 4.69 19.15
CA GLY A 140 18.22 5.99 19.41
C GLY A 140 17.75 6.64 20.71
N PRO A 141 18.43 7.68 21.20
CA PRO A 141 18.07 8.40 22.42
C PRO A 141 16.70 9.11 22.33
N ASP A 142 16.26 9.43 21.11
CA ASP A 142 14.96 10.04 20.81
C ASP A 142 13.99 9.05 20.15
N ALA A 143 14.25 7.75 20.28
CA ALA A 143 13.34 6.73 19.79
C ALA A 143 12.05 6.79 20.62
N GLU A 144 11.07 7.54 20.14
CA GLU A 144 9.68 7.33 20.50
C GLU A 144 9.42 5.83 20.31
N ASP A 145 8.86 5.13 21.30
CA ASP A 145 8.66 3.66 21.37
C ASP A 145 7.91 3.01 20.18
N SER A 146 7.69 3.79 19.13
CA SER A 146 7.14 3.52 17.81
C SER A 146 7.95 2.50 17.00
N TYR A 147 7.22 1.82 16.13
CA TYR A 147 7.79 0.98 15.08
C TYR A 147 8.08 1.81 13.82
N VAL A 148 9.27 1.63 13.25
CA VAL A 148 9.73 2.24 12.00
C VAL A 148 9.92 1.15 10.95
N ILE A 149 9.64 1.45 9.68
CA ILE A 149 9.84 0.49 8.60
C ILE A 149 11.30 0.03 8.54
N ALA A 150 11.50 -1.29 8.40
CA ALA A 150 12.83 -1.86 8.24
C ALA A 150 13.20 -1.85 6.75
N GLY A 151 14.16 -1.01 6.41
CA GLY A 151 14.70 -0.89 5.05
C GLY A 151 16.21 -0.74 5.03
N SER A 152 16.81 -1.00 3.87
CA SER A 152 18.21 -0.74 3.57
C SER A 152 18.36 0.53 2.74
N ASP A 153 19.61 0.96 2.52
CA ASP A 153 19.97 2.03 1.58
C ASP A 153 19.18 3.33 1.80
N TRP A 154 19.07 3.73 3.07
CA TRP A 154 18.40 4.97 3.46
C TRP A 154 19.12 6.17 2.85
N ASN A 155 18.38 6.96 2.07
CA ASN A 155 18.85 8.21 1.49
C ASN A 155 17.68 9.20 1.39
N GLU A 156 17.84 10.41 1.93
CA GLU A 156 16.82 11.48 1.89
C GLU A 156 15.41 11.02 2.30
N GLY A 157 15.31 10.17 3.33
CA GLY A 157 14.04 9.67 3.85
C GLY A 157 13.36 8.58 2.99
N VAL A 158 14.03 8.10 1.96
CA VAL A 158 13.62 6.95 1.13
C VAL A 158 14.46 5.74 1.52
N CYS A 159 13.92 4.53 1.42
CA CYS A 159 14.66 3.30 1.69
C CYS A 159 14.25 2.16 0.75
N MET A 160 15.06 1.11 0.70
CA MET A 160 14.76 -0.12 -0.01
C MET A 160 14.12 -1.13 0.93
N VAL A 161 12.98 -1.71 0.53
CA VAL A 161 12.24 -2.67 1.34
C VAL A 161 11.92 -3.94 0.54
N PRO A 162 12.00 -5.11 1.17
CA PRO A 162 11.49 -6.34 0.58
C PRO A 162 9.94 -6.34 0.61
N TYR A 163 9.32 -6.66 -0.52
CA TYR A 163 7.88 -6.89 -0.63
C TYR A 163 7.60 -7.85 -1.78
N ALA A 164 6.70 -8.82 -1.61
CA ALA A 164 6.36 -9.79 -2.66
C ALA A 164 7.57 -10.45 -3.36
N LYS A 165 8.58 -10.85 -2.56
CA LYS A 165 9.86 -11.45 -3.02
C LYS A 165 10.72 -10.56 -3.94
N LYS A 166 10.39 -9.27 -4.05
CA LYS A 166 11.15 -8.26 -4.80
C LYS A 166 11.61 -7.16 -3.84
N ILE A 167 12.59 -6.37 -4.27
CA ILE A 167 13.03 -5.17 -3.53
C ILE A 167 12.44 -3.94 -4.20
N TYR A 168 11.81 -3.08 -3.41
CA TYR A 168 11.20 -1.83 -3.85
C TYR A 168 11.80 -0.64 -3.14
N LYS A 169 11.90 0.48 -3.85
CA LYS A 169 12.13 1.79 -3.26
C LYS A 169 10.83 2.29 -2.64
N ALA A 170 10.81 2.44 -1.32
CA ALA A 170 9.67 2.91 -0.53
C ALA A 170 9.77 4.42 -0.27
N GLN A 171 8.69 5.14 -0.52
CA GLN A 171 8.61 6.58 -0.31
C GLN A 171 7.28 6.95 0.36
N CYS A 172 7.36 7.88 1.32
CA CYS A 172 6.20 8.51 1.91
C CYS A 172 5.73 9.66 1.01
N VAL A 173 4.43 9.70 0.71
CA VAL A 173 3.90 10.69 -0.24
C VAL A 173 3.75 12.08 0.39
N LYS A 174 3.46 12.15 1.70
CA LYS A 174 3.15 13.40 2.42
C LYS A 174 4.12 13.74 3.55
N CYS A 175 5.10 12.89 3.82
CA CYS A 175 6.06 13.07 4.90
C CYS A 175 7.48 13.00 4.37
N ASN A 176 8.42 13.64 5.08
CA ASN A 176 9.79 13.82 4.63
C ASN A 176 10.62 12.52 4.67
N SER A 177 10.15 11.51 5.39
CA SER A 177 10.89 10.26 5.57
C SER A 177 9.95 9.10 5.82
N MET A 178 10.33 7.93 5.29
CA MET A 178 9.74 6.64 5.63
C MET A 178 9.82 6.33 7.13
N ALA A 179 10.73 6.97 7.88
CA ALA A 179 10.77 6.88 9.33
C ALA A 179 9.56 7.51 10.03
N GLY A 180 8.85 8.43 9.38
CA GLY A 180 7.64 9.05 9.90
C GLY A 180 6.34 8.30 9.56
N VAL A 181 6.44 7.07 9.05
CA VAL A 181 5.29 6.22 8.74
C VAL A 181 5.10 5.23 9.89
N HIS A 182 3.96 5.32 10.56
CA HIS A 182 3.70 4.58 11.78
C HIS A 182 2.54 3.59 11.59
N PRO A 183 2.70 2.35 12.06
CA PRO A 183 1.57 1.46 12.29
C PRO A 183 0.62 2.06 13.32
N VAL A 184 -0.68 2.06 13.02
CA VAL A 184 -1.74 2.55 13.91
C VAL A 184 -2.90 1.57 13.99
N ILE A 185 -3.62 1.57 15.10
CA ILE A 185 -4.84 0.78 15.30
C ILE A 185 -5.97 1.67 15.80
N ARG A 186 -7.23 1.26 15.64
CA ARG A 186 -8.35 1.98 16.23
C ARG A 186 -8.44 1.72 17.72
N GLN A 187 -8.56 2.78 18.53
CA GLN A 187 -8.74 2.69 19.98
C GLN A 187 -9.93 1.79 20.35
N SER A 188 -11.03 1.88 19.59
CA SER A 188 -12.23 1.06 19.80
C SER A 188 -11.99 -0.45 19.67
N ASP A 189 -10.99 -0.87 18.90
CA ASP A 189 -10.69 -2.30 18.69
C ASP A 189 -9.98 -2.91 19.92
N ILE A 190 -9.41 -2.06 20.77
CA ILE A 190 -8.82 -2.41 22.07
C ILE A 190 -9.86 -2.27 23.19
N ASP A 191 -10.61 -1.18 23.22
CA ASP A 191 -11.58 -0.88 24.30
C ASP A 191 -12.68 -1.93 24.43
N LYS A 192 -13.15 -2.49 23.30
CA LYS A 192 -14.14 -3.58 23.27
C LYS A 192 -13.70 -4.82 24.05
N LYS A 193 -12.39 -5.00 24.29
CA LYS A 193 -11.83 -6.17 24.97
C LYS A 193 -11.37 -5.89 26.40
N ASN A 194 -11.14 -4.64 26.77
CA ASN A 194 -10.63 -4.26 28.10
C ASN A 194 -11.71 -4.08 29.18
N LYS A 195 -12.99 -4.27 28.86
CA LYS A 195 -14.07 -4.12 29.85
C LYS A 195 -14.21 -5.38 30.72
N VAL A 196 -13.28 -5.56 31.66
CA VAL A 196 -13.41 -6.56 32.74
C VAL A 196 -13.80 -5.82 34.03
N SER A 197 -15.10 -5.68 34.27
CA SER A 197 -15.59 -5.11 35.53
C SER A 197 -15.69 -6.20 36.60
N LYS A 198 -14.84 -6.12 37.63
CA LYS A 198 -14.98 -6.95 38.84
C LYS A 198 -15.69 -6.14 39.92
N VAL A 199 -16.92 -6.51 40.24
CA VAL A 199 -17.62 -5.95 41.41
C VAL A 199 -17.10 -6.68 42.65
N LEU A 200 -16.49 -5.95 43.59
CA LEU A 200 -15.99 -6.52 44.84
C LEU A 200 -17.15 -6.63 45.85
N PRO A 201 -17.32 -7.78 46.54
CA PRO A 201 -18.46 -8.02 47.43
C PRO A 201 -18.42 -7.25 48.76
N GLY A 202 -17.35 -6.49 49.02
CA GLY A 202 -17.09 -5.88 50.33
C GLY A 202 -16.67 -6.91 51.39
N ILE A 203 -15.95 -6.47 52.42
CA ILE A 203 -15.58 -7.29 53.58
C ILE A 203 -16.45 -6.82 54.75
N LYS A 204 -17.17 -7.74 55.40
CA LYS A 204 -17.91 -7.45 56.64
C LYS A 204 -16.99 -7.66 57.84
N ILE A 205 -17.05 -6.75 58.81
CA ILE A 205 -16.38 -6.87 60.09
C ILE A 205 -17.32 -7.66 61.01
N ASN A 206 -16.80 -8.71 61.66
CA ASN A 206 -17.48 -9.46 62.72
C ASN A 206 -16.98 -8.97 64.08
#